data_AF-A0A1G7CNU3-F1
#
_entry.id   AF-A0A1G7CNU3-F1
#
_cell.length_a   1.000
_cell.length_b   1.000
_cell.length_c   1.000
_cell.angle_alpha   90.00
_cell.angle_beta   90.00
_cell.angle_gamma   90.00
#
_symmetry.space_group_name_H-M   'P 1'
#
loop_
_entity.id
_entity.type
_entity.pdbx_description
1 polymer ?
#
loop_
_entity_poly.entity_id
_entity_poly.type
_entity_poly.pdbx_seq_one_letter_code
_entity_poly.pdbx_strand_id
1 'polypeptide(L)'
;MAKMKLGLKATLNTTMKVEAQGSATAIGQDTTAHVGMESYIVDRGKVTFTFGKVTATAAGTSDTDTAYATAQTTATVTSADIGRSFTKVSSGSGGGSGSDWASATSTTFFFGIDIKGIELKGGHFTTKMLPEKTVKAPPDMQAGNAATLSIDAKSVGDNTIVKVEAAALATDDFSDAAASVVSSADSQSDHNLFG
;
A
#
# COMPACT_ATOMS: atom_id res chain seq x y z
N MET A 1 -25.46 25.24 -10.38
CA MET A 1 -24.00 24.99 -10.47
C MET A 1 -23.30 25.88 -9.47
N ALA A 2 -22.77 25.32 -8.38
CA ALA A 2 -22.06 26.10 -7.37
C ALA A 2 -20.62 26.38 -7.85
N LYS A 3 -20.25 27.66 -7.98
CA LYS A 3 -18.87 28.09 -8.24
C LYS A 3 -18.07 27.94 -6.96
N MET A 4 -17.21 26.93 -6.89
CA MET A 4 -16.28 26.74 -5.77
C MET A 4 -15.14 27.76 -5.91
N LYS A 5 -15.02 28.70 -4.97
CA LYS A 5 -13.89 29.65 -4.89
C LYS A 5 -12.72 28.96 -4.20
N LEU A 6 -11.75 28.49 -4.97
CA LEU A 6 -10.41 28.19 -4.46
C LEU A 6 -9.81 29.50 -3.93
N GLY A 7 -9.21 29.46 -2.75
CA GLY A 7 -8.31 30.52 -2.33
C GLY A 7 -7.09 29.92 -1.67
N LEU A 8 -6.01 30.68 -1.71
CA LEU A 8 -4.69 30.28 -1.24
C LEU A 8 -4.38 30.97 0.08
N LYS A 9 -3.60 30.29 0.93
CA LYS A 9 -2.96 30.85 2.13
C LYS A 9 -1.47 30.48 2.04
N ALA A 10 -0.58 31.32 2.58
CA ALA A 10 0.85 31.05 2.62
C ALA A 10 1.19 30.29 3.92
N THR A 11 1.96 29.21 3.81
CA THR A 11 2.19 28.28 4.94
C THR A 11 3.59 27.65 4.89
N LEU A 12 4.01 27.13 6.04
CA LEU A 12 5.34 26.56 6.36
C LEU A 12 5.67 25.32 5.51
N ASN A 13 6.94 25.12 5.15
CA ASN A 13 7.41 23.90 4.50
C ASN A 13 7.05 22.68 5.36
N THR A 14 6.27 21.75 4.82
CA THR A 14 5.92 20.49 5.49
C THR A 14 6.49 19.33 4.70
N THR A 15 7.18 18.42 5.37
CA THR A 15 7.69 17.20 4.76
C THR A 15 6.51 16.30 4.35
N MET A 16 6.41 16.01 3.05
CA MET A 16 5.45 15.02 2.57
C MET A 16 5.96 13.63 2.92
N LYS A 17 5.10 12.82 3.52
CA LYS A 17 5.43 11.47 3.99
C LYS A 17 4.40 10.46 3.51
N VAL A 18 4.89 9.27 3.17
CA VAL A 18 4.08 8.10 2.84
C VAL A 18 4.45 6.98 3.78
N GLU A 19 3.44 6.33 4.33
CA GLU A 19 3.54 5.07 5.02
C GLU A 19 2.68 4.05 4.28
N ALA A 20 3.32 3.06 3.67
CA ALA A 20 2.68 1.95 2.99
C ALA A 20 2.97 0.67 3.78
N GLN A 21 1.96 -0.18 3.95
CA GLN A 21 2.09 -1.43 4.72
C GLN A 21 1.24 -2.53 4.07
N GLY A 22 1.77 -3.76 4.05
CA GLY A 22 1.06 -4.93 3.58
C GLY A 22 1.37 -6.15 4.44
N SER A 23 0.36 -7.00 4.65
CA SER A 23 0.51 -8.31 5.31
C SER A 23 -0.36 -9.35 4.62
N ALA A 24 0.16 -10.58 4.52
CA ALA A 24 -0.50 -11.73 3.95
C ALA A 24 -0.17 -12.95 4.81
N THR A 25 -1.20 -13.70 5.22
CA THR A 25 -1.04 -14.91 6.03
C THR A 25 -1.93 -16.02 5.46
N ALA A 26 -1.39 -17.22 5.33
CA ALA A 26 -2.09 -18.41 4.87
C ALA A 26 -1.79 -19.61 5.77
N ILE A 27 -2.79 -20.46 6.01
CA ILE A 27 -2.70 -21.72 6.75
C ILE A 27 -3.34 -22.82 5.89
N GLY A 28 -2.66 -23.95 5.77
CA GLY A 28 -3.07 -25.08 4.93
C GLY A 28 -1.89 -26.01 4.64
N GLN A 29 -2.14 -27.11 3.95
CA GLN A 29 -1.09 -28.05 3.50
C GLN A 29 -0.24 -27.45 2.39
N ASP A 30 -0.86 -26.74 1.46
CA ASP A 30 -0.18 -25.86 0.52
C ASP A 30 -0.57 -24.43 0.85
N THR A 31 0.40 -23.52 0.84
CA THR A 31 0.20 -22.12 1.22
C THR A 31 1.01 -21.18 0.35
N THR A 32 0.45 -20.00 0.10
CA THR A 32 1.15 -18.89 -0.54
C THR A 32 0.82 -17.61 0.20
N ALA A 33 1.85 -16.89 0.64
CA ALA A 33 1.77 -15.53 1.13
C ALA A 33 2.69 -14.63 0.30
N HIS A 34 2.16 -13.52 -0.19
CA HIS A 34 2.90 -12.57 -1.00
C HIS A 34 2.59 -11.14 -0.58
N VAL A 35 3.63 -10.32 -0.41
CA VAL A 35 3.50 -8.87 -0.30
C VAL A 35 4.38 -8.19 -1.36
N GLY A 36 3.74 -7.41 -2.21
CA GLY A 36 4.34 -6.54 -3.22
C GLY A 36 4.17 -5.07 -2.85
N MET A 37 5.25 -4.28 -2.93
CA MET A 37 5.24 -2.85 -2.63
C MET A 37 5.97 -2.06 -3.71
N GLU A 38 5.29 -1.07 -4.24
CA GLU A 38 5.81 -0.04 -5.13
C GLU A 38 5.59 1.30 -4.44
N SER A 39 6.64 2.06 -4.15
CA SER A 39 6.54 3.37 -3.51
C SER A 39 7.56 4.34 -4.08
N TYR A 40 7.05 5.40 -4.70
CA TYR A 40 7.87 6.44 -5.29
C TYR A 40 7.53 7.77 -4.64
N ILE A 41 8.56 8.49 -4.19
CA ILE A 41 8.45 9.90 -3.82
C ILE A 41 9.49 10.68 -4.61
N VAL A 42 9.06 11.79 -5.21
CA VAL A 42 9.91 12.63 -6.05
C VAL A 42 9.68 14.07 -5.64
N ASP A 43 10.75 14.71 -5.18
CA ASP A 43 10.82 16.15 -4.98
C ASP A 43 11.50 16.82 -6.17
N ARG A 44 10.89 17.91 -6.64
CA ARG A 44 11.38 18.78 -7.72
C ARG A 44 11.48 20.24 -7.25
N GLY A 45 11.62 20.47 -5.95
CA GLY A 45 11.81 21.76 -5.29
C GLY A 45 10.52 22.57 -5.09
N LYS A 46 9.71 22.74 -6.15
CA LYS A 46 8.41 23.44 -6.06
C LYS A 46 7.22 22.50 -5.90
N VAL A 47 7.40 21.24 -6.29
CA VAL A 47 6.34 20.22 -6.28
C VAL A 47 6.95 18.93 -5.81
N THR A 48 6.30 18.32 -4.83
CA THR A 48 6.61 16.97 -4.39
C THR A 48 5.43 16.08 -4.76
N PHE A 49 5.70 14.93 -5.35
CA PHE A 49 4.65 13.96 -5.64
C PHE A 49 5.05 12.57 -5.20
N THR A 50 4.05 11.79 -4.82
CA THR A 50 4.21 10.40 -4.45
C THR A 50 3.11 9.57 -5.06
N PHE A 51 3.45 8.33 -5.40
CA PHE A 51 2.51 7.36 -5.90
C PHE A 51 3.05 5.96 -5.69
N GLY A 52 2.15 5.00 -5.67
CA GLY A 52 2.54 3.62 -5.51
C GLY A 52 1.37 2.67 -5.35
N LYS A 53 1.73 1.42 -5.08
CA LYS A 53 0.84 0.29 -4.98
C LYS A 53 1.35 -0.68 -3.93
N VAL A 54 0.49 -1.08 -3.02
CA VAL A 54 0.74 -2.20 -2.10
C VAL A 54 -0.22 -3.30 -2.49
N THR A 55 0.28 -4.51 -2.69
CA THR A 55 -0.51 -5.71 -2.95
C THR A 55 -0.14 -6.75 -1.92
N ALA A 56 -1.14 -7.32 -1.25
CA ALA A 56 -0.98 -8.50 -0.41
C ALA A 56 -1.89 -9.60 -0.96
N THR A 57 -1.36 -10.81 -1.11
CA THR A 57 -2.09 -11.97 -1.58
C THR A 57 -1.77 -13.16 -0.69
N ALA A 58 -2.80 -13.82 -0.19
CA ALA A 58 -2.70 -15.04 0.58
C ALA A 58 -3.64 -16.10 0.00
N ALA A 59 -3.20 -17.35 -0.02
CA ALA A 59 -4.00 -18.48 -0.43
C ALA A 59 -3.54 -19.74 0.29
N GLY A 60 -4.48 -20.62 0.65
CA GLY A 60 -4.20 -21.89 1.30
C GLY A 60 -5.19 -22.96 0.86
N THR A 61 -4.72 -24.20 0.78
CA THR A 61 -5.52 -25.41 0.53
C THR A 61 -5.21 -26.46 1.56
N SER A 62 -6.17 -27.32 1.90
CA SER A 62 -5.95 -28.42 2.83
C SER A 62 -6.95 -29.54 2.58
N ASP A 63 -6.47 -30.78 2.53
CA ASP A 63 -7.30 -31.97 2.34
C ASP A 63 -7.85 -32.53 3.66
N THR A 64 -7.24 -32.17 4.79
CA THR A 64 -7.56 -32.75 6.13
C THR A 64 -8.09 -31.74 7.13
N ASP A 65 -7.74 -30.47 6.96
CA ASP A 65 -7.98 -29.40 7.93
C ASP A 65 -8.59 -28.16 7.28
N THR A 66 -9.01 -27.19 8.07
CA THR A 66 -9.54 -25.93 7.53
C THR A 66 -8.43 -25.06 6.97
N ALA A 67 -8.55 -24.69 5.68
CA ALA A 67 -7.70 -23.68 5.07
C ALA A 67 -8.07 -22.26 5.52
N TYR A 68 -7.07 -21.39 5.70
CA TYR A 68 -7.27 -19.99 6.08
C TYR A 68 -6.37 -19.07 5.25
N ALA A 69 -6.88 -17.89 4.91
CA ALA A 69 -6.11 -16.85 4.21
C ALA A 69 -6.59 -15.46 4.59
N THR A 70 -5.66 -14.54 4.85
CA THR A 70 -5.93 -13.11 5.08
C THR A 70 -4.89 -12.26 4.36
N ALA A 71 -5.33 -11.12 3.85
CA ALA A 71 -4.47 -10.16 3.18
C ALA A 71 -4.94 -8.75 3.50
N GLN A 72 -4.04 -7.90 3.99
CA GLN A 72 -4.33 -6.52 4.36
C GLN A 72 -3.30 -5.59 3.74
N THR A 73 -3.76 -4.44 3.25
CA THR A 73 -2.90 -3.39 2.73
C THR A 73 -3.39 -2.04 3.22
N THR A 74 -2.47 -1.13 3.50
CA THR A 74 -2.74 0.26 3.84
C THR A 74 -1.70 1.16 3.19
N ALA A 75 -2.12 2.38 2.87
CA ALA A 75 -1.21 3.45 2.48
C ALA A 75 -1.79 4.79 2.93
N THR A 76 -0.97 5.55 3.65
CA THR A 76 -1.31 6.88 4.15
C THR A 76 -0.31 7.87 3.58
N VAL A 77 -0.84 8.92 2.95
CA VAL A 77 -0.05 10.08 2.54
C VAL A 77 -0.38 11.22 3.50
N THR A 78 0.63 11.83 4.11
CA THR A 78 0.47 12.98 5.00
C THR A 78 1.16 14.21 4.43
N SER A 79 0.63 15.39 4.75
CA SER A 79 1.17 16.69 4.34
C SER A 79 1.20 16.92 2.82
N ALA A 80 0.35 16.23 2.06
CA ALA A 80 0.08 16.58 0.67
C ALA A 80 -1.05 17.62 0.59
N ASP A 81 -1.09 18.45 -0.44
CA ASP A 81 -2.27 19.27 -0.75
C ASP A 81 -3.43 18.39 -1.22
N ILE A 82 -3.10 17.43 -2.09
CA ILE A 82 -4.05 16.49 -2.69
C ILE A 82 -3.54 15.08 -2.43
N GLY A 83 -4.33 14.24 -1.77
CA GLY A 83 -3.98 12.85 -1.51
C GLY A 83 -5.13 11.91 -1.79
N ARG A 84 -4.83 10.68 -2.18
CA ARG A 84 -5.86 9.65 -2.29
C ARG A 84 -5.25 8.30 -2.03
N SER A 85 -5.99 7.46 -1.32
CA SER A 85 -5.72 6.04 -1.24
C SER A 85 -6.98 5.25 -1.58
N PHE A 86 -6.82 4.21 -2.37
CA PHE A 86 -7.89 3.37 -2.86
C PHE A 86 -7.52 1.93 -2.57
N THR A 87 -8.33 1.22 -1.79
CA THR A 87 -8.01 -0.16 -1.40
C THR A 87 -9.08 -1.10 -1.94
N LYS A 88 -8.70 -2.06 -2.76
CA LYS A 88 -9.59 -3.11 -3.26
C LYS A 88 -9.32 -4.39 -2.50
N VAL A 89 -10.37 -5.05 -2.03
CA VAL A 89 -10.25 -6.34 -1.34
C VAL A 89 -11.03 -7.40 -2.10
N SER A 90 -10.46 -8.59 -2.17
CA SER A 90 -11.11 -9.78 -2.71
C SER A 90 -10.82 -10.95 -1.77
N SER A 91 -11.84 -11.66 -1.32
CA SER A 91 -11.66 -12.81 -0.43
C SER A 91 -12.72 -13.87 -0.68
N GLY A 92 -12.41 -15.11 -0.35
CA GLY A 92 -13.34 -16.22 -0.42
C GLY A 92 -12.75 -17.47 0.19
N SER A 93 -13.63 -18.38 0.55
CA SER A 93 -13.30 -19.71 1.03
C SER A 93 -14.38 -20.68 0.57
N GLY A 94 -14.05 -21.96 0.57
CA GLY A 94 -14.99 -23.01 0.24
C GLY A 94 -14.44 -24.36 0.62
N GLY A 95 -15.34 -25.32 0.78
CA GLY A 95 -15.03 -26.69 1.13
C GLY A 95 -15.99 -27.64 0.43
N GLY A 96 -15.48 -28.81 0.05
CA GLY A 96 -16.22 -29.88 -0.63
C GLY A 96 -15.65 -31.25 -0.27
N SER A 97 -15.94 -32.27 -1.08
CA SER A 97 -15.59 -33.69 -0.89
C SER A 97 -14.07 -33.97 -0.75
N GLY A 98 -13.44 -33.50 0.33
CA GLY A 98 -12.05 -33.80 0.68
C GLY A 98 -11.02 -32.68 0.45
N SER A 99 -11.40 -31.43 0.16
CA SER A 99 -10.45 -30.30 0.22
C SER A 99 -11.13 -28.97 0.58
N ASP A 100 -10.57 -28.26 1.55
CA ASP A 100 -10.88 -26.88 1.91
C ASP A 100 -9.90 -25.91 1.24
N TRP A 101 -10.38 -24.71 0.90
CA TRP A 101 -9.56 -23.64 0.37
C TRP A 101 -9.95 -22.28 0.95
N ALA A 102 -8.97 -21.38 1.01
CA ALA A 102 -9.16 -19.99 1.35
C ALA A 102 -8.25 -19.10 0.49
N SER A 103 -8.73 -17.92 0.13
CA SER A 103 -7.97 -16.93 -0.61
C SER A 103 -8.34 -15.51 -0.19
N ALA A 104 -7.34 -14.65 -0.07
CA ALA A 104 -7.50 -13.23 0.19
C ALA A 104 -6.51 -12.43 -0.66
N THR A 105 -6.95 -11.30 -1.19
CA THR A 105 -6.10 -10.33 -1.89
C THR A 105 -6.56 -8.94 -1.52
N SER A 106 -5.60 -8.10 -1.12
CA SER A 106 -5.82 -6.70 -0.81
C SER A 106 -4.85 -5.87 -1.64
N THR A 107 -5.33 -4.79 -2.26
CA THR A 107 -4.48 -3.91 -3.06
C THR A 107 -4.81 -2.46 -2.76
N THR A 108 -3.86 -1.73 -2.20
CA THR A 108 -3.94 -0.28 -2.01
C THR A 108 -3.14 0.46 -3.06
N PHE A 109 -3.80 1.32 -3.82
CA PHE A 109 -3.16 2.35 -4.64
C PHE A 109 -3.14 3.66 -3.86
N PHE A 110 -2.05 4.42 -3.96
CA PHE A 110 -1.99 5.74 -3.37
C PHE A 110 -1.36 6.77 -4.32
N PHE A 111 -1.77 8.02 -4.15
CA PHE A 111 -1.09 9.17 -4.75
C PHE A 111 -1.14 10.36 -3.79
N GLY A 112 -0.15 11.23 -3.91
CA GLY A 112 -0.06 12.50 -3.21
C GLY A 112 0.63 13.55 -4.04
N ILE A 113 0.19 14.80 -3.93
CA ILE A 113 0.84 15.98 -4.52
C ILE A 113 0.86 17.07 -3.46
N ASP A 114 2.04 17.63 -3.26
CA ASP A 114 2.30 18.82 -2.44
C ASP A 114 2.90 19.90 -3.35
N ILE A 115 2.33 21.11 -3.33
CA ILE A 115 2.77 22.24 -4.15
C ILE A 115 3.14 23.38 -3.22
N LYS A 116 4.41 23.77 -3.25
CA LYS A 116 4.94 24.82 -2.38
C LYS A 116 4.20 26.14 -2.56
N GLY A 117 3.76 26.70 -1.44
CA GLY A 117 3.05 27.99 -1.39
C GLY A 117 1.58 27.91 -1.82
N ILE A 118 1.08 26.70 -2.09
CA ILE A 118 -0.34 26.44 -2.25
C ILE A 118 -0.82 25.72 -1.01
N GLU A 119 -1.96 26.15 -0.48
CA GLU A 119 -2.72 25.38 0.50
C GLU A 119 -4.18 25.50 0.07
N LEU A 120 -4.83 24.37 -0.17
CA LEU A 120 -6.23 24.36 -0.60
C LEU A 120 -7.13 24.88 0.54
N LYS A 121 -7.96 25.89 0.26
CA LYS A 121 -9.06 26.33 1.15
C LYS A 121 -10.06 25.17 1.34
N GLY A 122 -9.80 24.35 2.35
CA GLY A 122 -10.49 23.09 2.63
C GLY A 122 -9.59 22.05 3.33
N GLY A 123 -8.28 22.28 3.34
CA GLY A 123 -7.29 21.33 3.86
C GLY A 123 -7.05 20.17 2.90
N HIS A 124 -6.32 19.17 3.38
CA HIS A 124 -5.97 17.96 2.63
C HIS A 124 -7.24 17.25 2.13
N PHE A 125 -7.41 17.14 0.80
CA PHE A 125 -8.49 16.35 0.23
C PHE A 125 -8.07 14.89 0.19
N THR A 126 -8.71 14.03 0.99
CA THR A 126 -8.54 12.56 0.95
C THR A 126 -9.84 11.87 0.63
N THR A 127 -9.80 10.92 -0.30
CA THR A 127 -10.90 9.98 -0.54
C THR A 127 -10.42 8.56 -0.36
N LYS A 128 -11.21 7.74 0.35
CA LYS A 128 -10.99 6.30 0.51
C LYS A 128 -12.16 5.56 -0.14
N MET A 129 -11.88 4.57 -0.98
CA MET A 129 -12.89 3.63 -1.45
C MET A 129 -12.42 2.21 -1.15
N LEU A 130 -13.37 1.37 -0.77
CA LEU A 130 -13.18 -0.02 -0.39
C LEU A 130 -14.14 -0.93 -1.17
N PRO A 131 -13.96 -1.12 -2.49
CA PRO A 131 -14.73 -2.13 -3.20
C PRO A 131 -14.28 -3.53 -2.79
N GLU A 132 -15.26 -4.35 -2.41
CA GLU A 132 -15.08 -5.74 -2.03
C GLU A 132 -15.61 -6.67 -3.12
N LYS A 133 -14.91 -7.78 -3.35
CA LYS A 133 -15.33 -8.84 -4.28
C LYS A 133 -15.21 -10.21 -3.60
N THR A 134 -16.22 -11.05 -3.76
CA THR A 134 -16.14 -12.44 -3.31
C THR A 134 -15.45 -13.30 -4.36
N VAL A 135 -14.43 -14.06 -3.93
CA VAL A 135 -13.81 -15.13 -4.72
C VAL A 135 -14.72 -16.36 -4.64
N LYS A 136 -15.05 -16.96 -5.79
CA LYS A 136 -16.04 -18.04 -5.88
C LYS A 136 -15.45 -19.42 -6.23
N ALA A 137 -14.17 -19.46 -6.58
CA ALA A 137 -13.49 -20.66 -7.03
C ALA A 137 -12.15 -20.80 -6.28
N PRO A 138 -11.66 -22.04 -6.11
CA PRO A 138 -10.34 -22.28 -5.52
C PRO A 138 -9.24 -21.52 -6.27
N PRO A 139 -8.21 -21.03 -5.57
CA PRO A 139 -7.02 -20.46 -6.20
C PRO A 139 -6.23 -21.55 -6.94
N ASP A 140 -5.63 -21.20 -8.07
CA ASP A 140 -4.65 -22.06 -8.75
C ASP A 140 -3.32 -21.91 -7.99
N MET A 141 -2.97 -22.92 -7.19
CA MET A 141 -1.80 -22.93 -6.32
C MET A 141 -0.83 -24.03 -6.73
N GLN A 142 0.47 -23.71 -6.62
CA GLN A 142 1.50 -24.73 -6.73
C GLN A 142 1.60 -25.49 -5.40
N ALA A 143 1.93 -26.78 -5.48
CA ALA A 143 2.18 -27.58 -4.30
C ALA A 143 3.36 -27.02 -3.48
N GLY A 144 3.23 -27.07 -2.16
CA GLY A 144 4.19 -26.58 -1.18
C GLY A 144 3.82 -25.23 -0.56
N ASN A 145 4.75 -24.72 0.25
CA ASN A 145 4.57 -23.51 1.04
C ASN A 145 5.55 -22.43 0.62
N ALA A 146 5.02 -21.24 0.32
CA ALA A 146 5.81 -20.13 -0.16
C ALA A 146 5.42 -18.81 0.50
N ALA A 147 6.41 -18.10 1.03
CA ALA A 147 6.28 -16.71 1.47
C ALA A 147 7.24 -15.84 0.64
N THR A 148 6.71 -14.82 -0.02
CA THR A 148 7.46 -13.99 -0.97
C THR A 148 7.25 -12.51 -0.75
N LEU A 149 8.30 -11.74 -1.04
CA LEU A 149 8.32 -10.28 -0.93
C LEU A 149 8.85 -9.68 -2.22
N SER A 150 8.23 -8.61 -2.70
CA SER A 150 8.74 -7.80 -3.81
C SER A 150 8.61 -6.34 -3.45
N ILE A 151 9.72 -5.61 -3.34
CA ILE A 151 9.71 -4.21 -2.90
C ILE A 151 10.54 -3.38 -3.86
N ASP A 152 9.89 -2.41 -4.51
CA ASP A 152 10.50 -1.32 -5.24
C ASP A 152 10.14 -0.01 -4.56
N ALA A 153 11.09 0.55 -3.83
CA ALA A 153 10.92 1.79 -3.09
C ALA A 153 12.02 2.78 -3.49
N LYS A 154 11.61 3.97 -3.90
CA LYS A 154 12.52 4.98 -4.44
C LYS A 154 12.13 6.38 -3.99
N SER A 155 13.11 7.08 -3.46
CA SER A 155 13.01 8.50 -3.14
C SER A 155 14.01 9.29 -3.97
N VAL A 156 13.57 10.37 -4.61
CA VAL A 156 14.40 11.21 -5.48
C VAL A 156 14.21 12.68 -5.13
N GLY A 157 15.30 13.41 -5.02
CA GLY A 157 15.31 14.83 -4.65
C GLY A 157 16.20 15.06 -3.43
N ASP A 158 16.29 16.31 -3.01
CA ASP A 158 17.07 16.68 -1.84
C ASP A 158 16.33 16.27 -0.55
N ASN A 159 17.08 15.89 0.48
CA ASN A 159 16.54 15.56 1.81
C ASN A 159 15.43 14.49 1.77
N THR A 160 15.57 13.51 0.88
CA THR A 160 14.61 12.41 0.78
C THR A 160 15.12 11.17 1.52
N ILE A 161 14.18 10.44 2.12
CA ILE A 161 14.46 9.21 2.87
C ILE A 161 13.53 8.11 2.36
N VAL A 162 14.04 6.88 2.30
CA VAL A 162 13.25 5.66 2.15
C VAL A 162 13.70 4.66 3.20
N LYS A 163 12.74 4.11 3.93
CA LYS A 163 12.95 3.02 4.90
C LYS A 163 12.06 1.85 4.49
N VAL A 164 12.65 0.67 4.44
CA VAL A 164 11.95 -0.58 4.12
C VAL A 164 12.16 -1.55 5.28
N GLU A 165 11.07 -2.13 5.76
CA GLU A 165 11.07 -3.25 6.70
C GLU A 165 10.26 -4.38 6.07
N ALA A 166 10.78 -5.60 6.10
CA ALA A 166 10.07 -6.74 5.52
C ALA A 166 10.47 -8.05 6.20
N ALA A 167 9.51 -8.96 6.30
CA ALA A 167 9.69 -10.30 6.83
C ALA A 167 8.82 -11.29 6.04
N ALA A 168 9.36 -12.49 5.81
CA ALA A 168 8.66 -13.59 5.19
C ALA A 168 9.05 -14.89 5.89
N LEU A 169 8.07 -15.76 6.10
CA LEU A 169 8.22 -17.05 6.78
C LEU A 169 7.30 -18.07 6.11
N ALA A 170 7.86 -19.24 5.79
CA ALA A 170 7.09 -20.41 5.36
C ALA A 170 7.52 -21.62 6.19
N THR A 171 6.55 -22.37 6.70
CA THR A 171 6.70 -23.64 7.42
C THR A 171 5.87 -24.71 6.73
N ASP A 172 5.70 -25.88 7.36
CA ASP A 172 5.01 -27.03 6.76
C ASP A 172 3.50 -26.80 6.55
N ASP A 173 2.88 -25.90 7.30
CA ASP A 173 1.44 -25.66 7.28
C ASP A 173 1.04 -24.16 7.28
N PHE A 174 2.02 -23.27 7.16
CA PHE A 174 1.84 -21.84 7.38
C PHE A 174 2.78 -21.01 6.51
N SER A 175 2.25 -19.95 5.90
CA SER A 175 3.03 -18.93 5.20
C SER A 175 2.59 -17.53 5.63
N ASP A 176 3.57 -16.67 5.92
CA ASP A 176 3.35 -15.27 6.30
C ASP A 176 4.35 -14.35 5.60
N ALA A 177 3.85 -13.21 5.13
CA ALA A 177 4.66 -12.16 4.56
C ALA A 177 4.14 -10.80 5.03
N ALA A 178 5.03 -9.94 5.48
CA ALA A 178 4.72 -8.59 5.90
C ALA A 178 5.79 -7.62 5.41
N ALA A 179 5.38 -6.43 4.98
CA ALA A 179 6.29 -5.37 4.60
C ALA A 179 5.72 -3.99 4.91
N SER A 180 6.63 -3.05 5.20
CA SER A 180 6.35 -1.64 5.36
C SER A 180 7.40 -0.82 4.61
N VAL A 181 6.92 0.22 3.92
CA VAL A 181 7.74 1.25 3.31
C VAL A 181 7.33 2.59 3.88
N VAL A 182 8.31 3.32 4.42
CA VAL A 182 8.15 4.70 4.84
C VAL A 182 9.05 5.57 3.99
N SER A 183 8.46 6.50 3.25
CA SER A 183 9.19 7.43 2.39
C SER A 183 8.84 8.85 2.75
N SER A 184 9.82 9.76 2.71
CA SER A 184 9.60 11.18 2.96
C SER A 184 10.46 12.05 2.06
N ALA A 185 9.97 13.25 1.78
CA ALA A 185 10.71 14.28 1.06
C ALA A 185 10.42 15.64 1.66
N ASP A 186 11.49 16.42 1.90
CA ASP A 186 11.42 17.74 2.50
C ASP A 186 11.73 18.82 1.46
N SER A 187 10.72 19.63 1.12
CA SER A 187 10.90 20.79 0.25
C SER A 187 11.53 21.94 1.06
N GLN A 188 12.86 21.97 1.16
CA GLN A 188 13.55 23.10 1.79
C GLN A 188 13.17 24.42 1.10
N SER A 189 13.16 25.52 1.87
CA SER A 189 13.15 26.85 1.28
C SER A 189 14.50 27.11 0.64
N ASP A 190 14.56 27.22 -0.70
CA ASP A 190 15.68 27.89 -1.36
C ASP A 190 15.91 29.23 -0.66
N HIS A 191 16.93 29.32 0.18
CA HIS A 191 17.34 30.58 0.81
C HIS A 191 17.98 31.56 -0.20
N ASN A 192 18.02 31.21 -1.49
CA ASN A 192 18.72 31.94 -2.54
C ASN A 192 17.83 32.34 -3.73
N LEU A 193 16.61 32.84 -3.49
CA LEU A 193 15.81 33.44 -4.57
C LEU A 193 15.96 34.98 -4.67
N PHE A 194 16.83 35.57 -3.85
CA PHE A 194 17.24 36.99 -3.94
C PHE A 194 18.75 37.17 -3.67
N GLY A 195 19.59 36.36 -4.31
CA GLY A 195 21.04 36.55 -4.37
C GLY A 195 21.50 36.81 -5.78
#